data_AF-A0A0D0CZ92-F1
#
_entry.id   AF-A0A0D0CZ92-F1
#
_cell.length_a   1.000
_cell.length_b   1.000
_cell.length_c   1.000
_cell.angle_alpha   90.00
_cell.angle_beta   90.00
_cell.angle_gamma   90.00
#
_symmetry.space_group_name_H-M   'P 1'
#
loop_
_entity.id
_entity.type
_entity.pdbx_description
1 polymer ?
#
loop_
_entity_poly.entity_id
_entity_poly.type
_entity_poly.pdbx_seq_one_letter_code
_entity_poly.pdbx_strand_id
1 'polypeptide(L)' 'SGFNNANFMTPPDGQKGRCRMYLWNTASPYPDEDIKAGIVIHELAHGLTGGLKNSGCLGWGESGGMGE' A
#
# COMPACT_ATOMS: atom_id res chain seq x y z
N SER A 1 -2.84 -12.53 -5.02
CA SER A 1 -2.81 -13.58 -3.99
C SER A 1 -1.37 -13.64 -3.49
N GLY A 2 -1.17 -13.56 -2.17
CA GLY A 2 0.15 -13.46 -1.53
C GLY A 2 0.04 -13.61 -0.02
N PHE A 3 1.18 -13.76 0.64
CA PHE A 3 1.37 -13.73 2.10
C PHE A 3 2.49 -12.74 2.44
N ASN A 4 2.55 -12.27 3.69
CA ASN A 4 3.60 -11.40 4.23
C ASN A 4 3.80 -10.08 3.47
N ASN A 5 2.70 -9.44 3.07
CA ASN A 5 2.80 -8.16 2.37
C ASN A 5 1.50 -7.36 2.53
N ALA A 6 1.50 -6.15 2.01
CA ALA A 6 0.30 -5.43 1.62
C ALA A 6 0.59 -4.67 0.31
N ASN A 7 -0.43 -4.11 -0.32
CA ASN A 7 -0.23 -3.10 -1.35
C ASN A 7 -1.46 -2.23 -1.55
N PHE A 8 -1.23 -0.99 -1.97
CA PHE A 8 -2.24 -0.07 -2.41
C PHE A 8 -2.07 0.31 -3.88
N MET A 9 -3.11 0.08 -4.69
CA MET A 9 -3.18 0.60 -6.04
C MET A 9 -3.66 2.06 -6.01
N THR A 10 -2.82 2.97 -6.51
CA THR A 10 -3.06 4.41 -6.60
C THR A 10 -3.43 4.82 -8.03
N PRO A 11 -4.67 4.62 -8.51
CA PRO A 11 -5.06 5.12 -9.82
C PRO A 11 -5.30 6.64 -9.75
N PRO A 12 -5.31 7.34 -10.90
CA PRO A 12 -5.75 8.73 -10.94
C PRO A 12 -7.16 8.91 -10.39
N ASP A 13 -7.43 10.10 -9.88
CA ASP A 13 -8.70 10.51 -9.27
C ASP A 13 -9.89 10.23 -10.20
N GLY A 14 -11.03 9.91 -9.60
CA GLY A 14 -12.19 9.34 -10.27
C GLY A 14 -12.16 7.82 -10.45
N GLN A 15 -11.05 7.15 -10.11
CA GLN A 15 -10.97 5.69 -10.02
C GLN A 15 -10.80 5.23 -8.56
N LYS A 16 -11.38 4.08 -8.22
CA LYS A 16 -11.29 3.53 -6.86
C LYS A 16 -9.88 2.98 -6.63
N GLY A 17 -9.16 3.57 -5.67
CA GLY A 17 -7.96 2.95 -5.11
C GLY A 17 -8.28 1.59 -4.47
N ARG A 18 -7.28 0.71 -4.41
CA ARG A 18 -7.46 -0.65 -3.86
C ARG A 18 -6.33 -1.00 -2.92
N CYS A 19 -6.62 -0.99 -1.63
CA CYS A 19 -5.79 -1.62 -0.61
C CYS A 19 -6.01 -3.14 -0.64
N ARG A 20 -4.93 -3.90 -0.56
CA ARG A 20 -4.93 -5.35 -0.39
C ARG A 20 -4.00 -5.67 0.76
N MET A 21 -4.55 -6.11 1.87
CA MET A 21 -3.77 -6.70 2.94
C MET A 21 -3.73 -8.22 2.80
N TYR A 22 -2.61 -8.82 3.22
CA TYR A 22 -2.40 -10.26 3.17
C TYR A 22 -2.08 -10.80 4.56
N LEU A 23 -2.46 -12.05 4.81
CA LEU A 23 -2.04 -12.76 6.01
C LEU A 23 -0.52 -12.94 6.06
N TRP A 24 0.01 -13.01 7.27
CA TRP A 24 1.43 -13.25 7.50
C TRP A 24 1.64 -14.67 8.04
N ASN A 25 2.50 -15.45 7.38
CA ASN A 25 2.76 -16.84 7.73
C ASN A 25 4.07 -17.03 8.53
N THR A 26 4.54 -15.97 9.19
CA THR A 26 5.79 -15.95 9.98
C THR A 26 5.64 -16.56 11.37
N ALA A 27 4.41 -16.78 11.86
CA ALA A 27 4.10 -17.39 13.15
C ALA A 27 2.81 -18.22 13.06
N SER A 28 2.49 -19.04 14.07
CA SER A 28 1.25 -19.84 14.12
C SER A 28 0.44 -19.51 15.39
N PRO A 29 -0.86 -19.17 15.29
CA PRO A 29 -1.61 -18.97 14.04
C PRO A 29 -1.06 -17.80 13.22
N TYR A 30 -1.33 -17.82 11.90
CA TYR A 30 -0.88 -16.78 10.98
C TYR A 30 -1.40 -15.41 11.43
N PRO A 31 -0.53 -14.47 11.83
CA PRO A 31 -0.97 -13.14 12.21
C PRO A 31 -1.70 -12.45 11.06
N ASP A 32 -2.86 -11.90 11.39
CA ASP A 32 -3.58 -10.97 10.54
C ASP A 32 -3.05 -9.56 10.85
N GLU A 33 -2.27 -9.01 9.94
CA GLU A 33 -1.66 -7.70 10.14
C GLU A 33 -2.62 -6.54 9.82
N ASP A 34 -3.85 -6.82 9.43
CA ASP A 34 -4.92 -5.82 9.28
C ASP A 34 -5.20 -5.08 10.59
N ILE A 35 -4.94 -5.76 11.71
CA ILE A 35 -5.06 -5.20 13.06
C ILE A 35 -3.93 -4.21 13.38
N LYS A 36 -2.83 -4.22 12.61
CA LYS A 36 -1.73 -3.27 12.78
C LYS A 36 -2.01 -2.03 11.95
N ALA A 37 -2.50 -0.99 12.63
CA ALA A 37 -2.80 0.30 12.03
C ALA A 37 -1.65 0.87 11.18
N GLY A 38 -0.39 0.57 11.53
CA GLY A 38 0.78 1.00 10.76
C GLY A 38 0.77 0.56 9.30
N ILE A 39 0.42 -0.70 9.02
CA ILE A 39 0.39 -1.22 7.63
C ILE A 39 -0.75 -0.58 6.86
N VAL A 40 -1.93 -0.47 7.46
CA VAL A 40 -3.08 0.18 6.81
C VAL A 40 -2.78 1.65 6.50
N ILE A 41 -2.16 2.37 7.43
CA ILE A 41 -1.77 3.78 7.25
C ILE A 41 -0.70 3.92 6.17
N HIS A 42 0.35 3.08 6.17
CA HIS A 42 1.40 3.04 5.16
C HIS A 42 0.80 2.93 3.75
N GLU A 43 -0.05 1.93 3.56
CA GLU A 43 -0.66 1.65 2.26
C GLU A 43 -1.60 2.78 1.80
N LEU A 44 -2.36 3.38 2.72
CA LEU A 44 -3.17 4.56 2.39
C LEU A 44 -2.32 5.80 2.10
N ALA A 45 -1.14 5.93 2.71
CA ALA A 45 -0.23 7.05 2.48
C ALA A 45 0.32 7.06 1.05
N HIS A 46 0.55 5.89 0.43
CA HIS A 46 0.85 5.81 -1.01
C HIS A 46 -0.25 6.48 -1.85
N GLY A 47 -1.52 6.29 -1.48
CA GLY A 47 -2.67 6.94 -2.13
C GLY A 47 -2.71 8.46 -1.97
N LEU A 48 -2.18 8.99 -0.87
CA LEU A 48 -2.12 10.42 -0.61
C LEU A 48 -1.01 11.10 -1.41
N THR A 49 0.15 10.46 -1.55
CA THR A 49 1.35 11.05 -2.15
C THR A 49 1.43 10.85 -3.67
N GLY A 50 0.66 9.91 -4.23
CA GLY A 50 0.57 9.66 -5.67
C GLY A 50 -0.04 10.81 -6.49
N GLY A 51 -0.77 11.75 -5.87
CA GLY A 51 -1.34 12.92 -6.55
C GLY A 51 -2.61 12.62 -7.36
N LEU A 52 -3.49 13.63 -7.44
CA LEU A 52 -4.87 13.45 -7.93
C LEU A 52 -4.96 13.08 -9.42
N LYS A 53 -4.20 13.71 -10.33
CA LYS A 53 -4.36 13.47 -11.79
C LYS A 53 -3.28 12.62 -12.42
N ASN A 54 -2.13 12.47 -11.76
CA ASN A 54 -0.99 11.74 -12.29
C ASN A 54 -0.35 10.91 -11.19
N SER A 55 -0.73 9.64 -11.12
CA SER A 55 -0.25 8.71 -10.10
C SER A 55 1.16 8.15 -10.36
N GLY A 56 1.85 8.61 -11.40
CA GLY A 56 3.21 8.20 -11.75
C GLY A 56 4.32 9.04 -11.12
N CYS A 57 3.98 10.01 -10.25
CA CYS A 57 4.95 10.99 -9.74
C CYS A 57 5.99 10.41 -8.77
N LEU A 58 5.71 9.26 -8.15
CA LEU A 58 6.59 8.56 -7.21
C LEU A 58 6.90 7.13 -7.68
N GLY A 59 6.97 6.91 -9.00
CA GLY A 59 7.11 5.57 -9.56
C GLY A 59 8.54 5.01 -9.61
N TRP A 60 9.58 5.83 -9.41
CA TRP A 60 10.96 5.40 -9.66
C TRP A 60 12.04 6.25 -8.97
N GLY A 61 13.22 5.68 -8.75
CA GLY A 61 14.40 6.39 -8.23
C GLY A 61 14.19 6.94 -6.82
N GLU A 62 14.77 8.10 -6.53
CA GLU A 62 14.66 8.76 -5.22
C GLU A 62 13.20 9.11 -4.87
N SER A 63 12.38 9.49 -5.86
CA SER A 63 10.98 9.80 -5.60
C SER A 63 10.16 8.56 -5.25
N GLY A 64 10.49 7.39 -5.80
CA GLY A 64 9.91 6.12 -5.36
C GLY A 64 10.28 5.78 -3.92
N GLY A 65 11.54 6.01 -3.54
CA GLY A 65 11.98 5.81 -2.14
C GLY A 65 11.31 6.75 -1.15
N MET A 66 11.01 8.01 -1.53
CA MET A 66 10.22 8.92 -0.70
C MET A 66 8.73 8.55 -0.60
N GLY A 67 8.26 7.64 -1.45
CA GLY A 67 6.91 7.12 -1.41
C GLY A 67 6.68 6.02 -0.38
N GLU A 68 7.75 5.43 0.17
CA GLU A 68 7.78 4.31 1.13
C GLU A 68 8.06 4.74 2.57
#